data_AF-A0A351QSY0-F1
#
_entry.id   AF-A0A351QSY0-F1
#
_cell.length_a   1.000
_cell.length_b   1.000
_cell.length_c   1.000
_cell.angle_alpha   90.00
_cell.angle_beta   90.00
_cell.angle_gamma   90.00
#
_symmetry.space_group_name_H-M   'P 1'
#
loop_
_entity.id
_entity.type
_entity.pdbx_description
1 polymer ?
#
loop_
_entity_poly.entity_id
_entity_poly.type
_entity_poly.pdbx_seq_one_letter_code
_entity_poly.pdbx_strand_id
1 'polypeptide(L)'
;MNYTEIVSDIATQKANEMNINFTTPYTGVTDTQKFYLTPEGLVLYYQVDEFTPASSGLFRITILYNELSNILYPESPLVRLIQTQFR
;
A
#
# COMPACT_ATOMS: atom_id res chain seq x y z
N MET A 1 7.19 4.09 17.43
CA MET A 1 6.04 3.91 16.53
C MET A 1 6.51 3.07 15.35
N ASN A 2 5.91 1.90 15.14
CA ASN A 2 6.35 0.96 14.09
C ASN A 2 5.52 1.20 12.83
N TYR A 3 6.01 2.05 11.92
CA TYR A 3 5.26 2.39 10.70
C TYR A 3 5.05 1.17 9.82
N THR A 4 5.97 0.20 9.83
CA THR A 4 5.89 -1.04 9.04
C THR A 4 4.66 -1.84 9.45
N GLU A 5 4.43 -2.01 10.75
CA GLU A 5 3.27 -2.74 11.29
C GLU A 5 1.96 -2.07 10.86
N ILE A 6 1.85 -0.75 11.02
CA ILE A 6 0.65 0.01 10.62
C ILE A 6 0.38 -0.12 9.12
N VAL A 7 1.40 0.02 8.27
CA VAL A 7 1.25 -0.14 6.82
C VAL A 7 0.89 -1.59 6.46
N SER A 8 1.48 -2.56 7.15
CA SER A 8 1.19 -3.99 6.97
C SER A 8 -0.27 -4.32 7.28
N ASP A 9 -0.79 -3.79 8.38
CA ASP A 9 -2.17 -4.01 8.82
C ASP A 9 -3.16 -3.43 7.81
N ILE A 10 -2.95 -2.18 7.37
CA ILE A 10 -3.79 -1.55 6.35
C ILE A 10 -3.73 -2.34 5.04
N ALA A 11 -2.55 -2.77 4.60
CA ALA A 11 -2.40 -3.53 3.38
C ALA A 11 -3.11 -4.89 3.47
N THR A 12 -3.01 -5.57 4.61
CA THR A 12 -3.66 -6.87 4.85
C THR A 12 -5.17 -6.72 4.88
N GLN A 13 -5.70 -5.69 5.54
CA GLN A 13 -7.12 -5.38 5.51
C GLN A 13 -7.62 -5.18 4.07
N LYS A 14 -6.94 -4.34 3.29
CA LYS A 14 -7.30 -4.09 1.88
C LYS A 14 -7.22 -5.36 1.04
N ALA A 15 -6.19 -6.18 1.22
CA ALA A 15 -6.06 -7.44 0.50
C ALA A 15 -7.22 -8.41 0.82
N ASN A 16 -7.71 -8.44 2.05
CA ASN A 16 -8.87 -9.25 2.45
C ASN A 16 -10.19 -8.72 1.88
N GLU A 17 -10.30 -7.40 1.68
CA GLU A 17 -11.45 -6.77 1.03
C GLU A 17 -11.45 -6.96 -0.50
N MET A 18 -10.27 -7.21 -1.08
CA MET A 18 -10.14 -7.58 -2.48
C MET A 18 -10.62 -9.03 -2.65
N ASN A 19 -11.65 -9.24 -3.47
CA ASN A 19 -12.16 -10.58 -3.79
C ASN A 19 -11.21 -11.32 -4.77
N ILE A 20 -9.98 -11.60 -4.32
CA ILE A 20 -8.87 -12.16 -5.10
C ILE A 20 -8.60 -13.60 -4.66
N ASN A 21 -8.38 -14.48 -5.64
CA ASN A 21 -7.87 -15.82 -5.42
C ASN A 21 -6.35 -15.80 -5.30
N PHE A 22 -5.85 -15.67 -4.07
CA PHE A 22 -4.43 -15.72 -3.78
C PHE A 22 -3.85 -17.13 -4.02
N THR A 23 -2.72 -17.23 -4.72
CA THR A 23 -1.96 -18.49 -4.87
C THR A 23 -1.20 -18.82 -3.59
N THR A 24 -0.77 -17.77 -2.88
CA THR A 24 -0.13 -17.84 -1.56
C THR A 24 -0.80 -16.80 -0.65
N PRO A 25 -1.11 -17.13 0.62
CA PRO A 25 -1.71 -16.16 1.54
C PRO A 25 -0.89 -14.87 1.62
N TYR A 26 -1.57 -13.73 1.52
CA TYR A 26 -0.92 -12.43 1.73
C TYR A 26 -0.68 -12.20 3.23
N THR A 27 0.57 -11.94 3.61
CA THR A 27 0.99 -11.81 5.03
C THR A 27 1.46 -10.39 5.39
N GLY A 28 1.12 -9.39 4.58
CA GLY A 28 1.51 -8.00 4.82
C GLY A 28 2.76 -7.55 4.06
N VAL A 29 3.33 -6.42 4.47
CA VAL A 29 4.51 -5.82 3.81
C VAL A 29 5.81 -6.49 4.23
N THR A 30 6.82 -6.43 3.37
CA THR A 30 8.17 -6.95 3.64
C THR A 30 9.17 -5.83 3.95
N ASP A 31 10.32 -6.17 4.54
CA ASP A 31 11.40 -5.20 4.80
C ASP A 31 11.97 -4.56 3.53
N THR A 32 11.78 -5.20 2.37
CA THR A 32 12.24 -4.71 1.06
C THR A 32 11.10 -4.33 0.13
N GLN A 33 9.92 -4.09 0.72
CA GLN A 33 8.66 -3.85 0.00
C GLN A 33 8.83 -2.80 -1.10
N LYS A 34 8.42 -3.17 -2.30
CA LYS A 34 8.45 -2.26 -3.44
C LYS A 34 7.19 -1.41 -3.45
N PHE A 35 7.39 -0.12 -3.74
CA PHE A 35 6.30 0.85 -3.80
C PHE A 35 6.60 1.98 -4.78
N TYR A 36 5.56 2.71 -5.16
CA TYR A 36 5.66 4.02 -5.78
C TYR A 36 4.54 4.93 -5.25
N LEU A 37 4.69 6.23 -5.48
CA LEU A 37 3.71 7.23 -5.06
C LEU A 37 2.84 7.65 -6.25
N THR A 38 1.55 7.81 -6.01
CA THR A 38 0.62 8.50 -6.91
C THR A 38 0.17 9.81 -6.27
N PRO A 39 -0.55 10.68 -7.01
CA PRO A 39 -1.15 11.87 -6.41
C PRO A 39 -2.09 11.57 -5.23
N GLU A 40 -2.70 10.38 -5.19
CA GLU A 40 -3.71 9.99 -4.20
C GLU A 40 -3.16 9.11 -3.06
N GLY A 41 -2.09 8.35 -3.29
CA GLY A 41 -1.61 7.41 -2.28
C GLY A 41 -0.28 6.71 -2.55
N LEU A 42 0.07 5.86 -1.60
CA LEU A 42 1.18 4.92 -1.66
C LEU A 42 0.69 3.63 -2.34
N VAL A 43 1.32 3.23 -3.44
CA VAL A 43 1.01 1.96 -4.10
C VAL A 43 2.10 0.94 -3.82
N LEU A 44 1.74 -0.09 -3.08
CA LEU A 44 2.56 -1.30 -2.91
C LEU A 44 2.38 -2.19 -4.13
N TYR A 45 3.47 -2.76 -4.64
CA TYR A 45 3.39 -3.71 -5.75
C TYR A 45 4.28 -4.92 -5.52
N TYR A 46 3.85 -6.04 -6.08
CA TYR A 46 4.45 -7.36 -5.92
C TYR A 46 4.79 -7.95 -7.27
N GLN A 47 5.76 -8.85 -7.33
CA GLN A 47 6.15 -9.50 -8.57
C GLN A 47 4.99 -10.34 -9.12
N VAL A 48 5.00 -10.54 -10.45
CA VAL A 48 4.05 -11.43 -11.10
C VAL A 48 4.24 -12.84 -10.52
N ASP A 49 3.12 -13.52 -10.25
CA ASP A 49 3.09 -14.88 -9.67
C ASP A 49 3.54 -14.97 -8.19
N GLU A 50 3.80 -13.85 -7.52
CA GLU A 50 4.17 -13.84 -6.09
C GLU A 50 2.98 -14.18 -5.18
N PHE A 51 1.84 -13.52 -5.39
CA PHE A 51 0.63 -13.67 -4.58
C PHE A 51 -0.61 -14.04 -5.40
N THR A 52 -0.62 -13.71 -6.70
CA THR A 52 -1.76 -13.93 -7.61
C THR A 52 -1.25 -14.62 -8.88
N PRO A 53 -2.08 -15.43 -9.56
CA PRO A 53 -1.66 -16.07 -10.80
C PRO A 53 -1.15 -15.05 -11.82
N ALA A 54 -0.15 -15.42 -12.62
CA ALA A 54 0.42 -14.52 -13.64
C ALA A 54 -0.63 -13.92 -14.60
N SER A 55 -1.74 -14.63 -14.87
CA SER A 55 -2.85 -14.17 -15.69
C SER A 55 -3.61 -12.97 -15.11
N SER A 56 -3.49 -12.70 -13.81
CA SER A 56 -4.09 -11.55 -13.12
C SER A 56 -3.25 -10.27 -13.27
N GLY A 57 -2.04 -10.35 -13.83
CA GLY A 57 -1.14 -9.21 -13.97
C GLY A 57 -0.43 -8.85 -12.67
N LEU A 58 -0.02 -7.57 -12.54
CA LEU A 58 0.73 -7.09 -11.37
C LEU A 58 -0.22 -6.87 -10.18
N PHE A 59 -0.01 -7.60 -9.09
CA PHE A 59 -0.75 -7.37 -7.85
C PHE A 59 -0.31 -6.05 -7.19
N ARG A 60 -1.29 -5.23 -6.81
CA ARG A 60 -1.07 -3.90 -6.23
C ARG A 60 -2.06 -3.63 -5.11
N ILE A 61 -1.59 -2.91 -4.10
CA ILE A 61 -2.42 -2.39 -3.02
C ILE A 61 -2.19 -0.89 -2.93
N THR A 62 -3.25 -0.10 -3.11
CA THR A 62 -3.20 1.36 -2.95
C THR A 62 -3.66 1.71 -1.54
N ILE A 63 -2.79 2.39 -0.80
CA ILE A 63 -3.09 3.00 0.50
C ILE A 63 -3.20 4.51 0.30
N LEU A 64 -4.39 5.05 0.50
CA LEU A 64 -4.65 6.48 0.35
C LEU A 64 -3.94 7.25 1.45
N TYR A 65 -3.49 8.46 1.15
CA TYR A 65 -2.72 9.24 2.13
C TYR A 65 -3.52 9.61 3.39
N ASN A 66 -4.85 9.72 3.31
CA ASN A 66 -5.69 9.96 4.49
C ASN A 66 -5.66 8.77 5.47
N GLU A 67 -5.50 7.54 4.97
CA GLU A 67 -5.33 6.31 5.77
C GLU A 67 -3.97 6.28 6.50
N LEU A 68 -2.99 7.03 5.97
CA LEU A 68 -1.64 7.15 6.56
C LEU A 68 -1.47 8.39 7.45
N SER A 69 -2.49 9.24 7.57
CA SER A 69 -2.38 10.57 8.21
C SER A 69 -1.75 10.55 9.61
N ASN A 70 -2.01 9.50 10.39
CA ASN A 70 -1.49 9.36 11.76
C ASN A 70 -0.01 8.95 11.84
N ILE A 71 0.59 8.51 10.73
CA ILE A 71 1.99 8.05 10.70
C ILE A 71 2.90 8.96 9.87
N LEU A 72 2.31 9.90 9.13
CA LEU A 72 3.06 10.86 8.33
C LEU A 72 3.75 11.88 9.23
N TYR A 73 5.04 12.09 8.98
CA TYR A 73 5.75 13.22 9.59
C TYR A 73 5.16 14.54 9.07
N PRO A 74 4.82 15.51 9.94
CA PRO A 74 4.12 16.74 9.54
C PRO A 74 4.81 17.53 8.41
N GLU A 75 6.14 17.55 8.39
CA GLU A 75 6.94 18.25 7.37
C GLU A 75 7.34 17.36 6.18
N SER A 76 6.79 16.14 6.10
CA SER A 76 7.06 15.21 5.00
C SER A 76 6.64 15.81 3.66
N PRO A 77 7.39 15.56 2.57
CA PRO A 77 6.94 15.89 1.21
C PRO A 77 5.54 15.37 0.87
N LEU A 78 5.13 14.25 1.49
CA LEU A 78 3.78 13.68 1.32
C LEU A 78 2.70 14.62 1.85
N VAL A 79 2.93 15.30 2.97
CA VAL A 79 1.95 16.25 3.54
C VAL A 79 1.71 17.41 2.57
N ARG A 80 2.76 17.88 1.87
CA ARG A 80 2.62 18.91 0.83
C ARG A 80 1.83 18.42 -0.38
N LEU A 81 2.05 17.17 -0.79
CA LEU A 81 1.29 16.55 -1.89
C LEU A 81 -0.20 16.49 -1.54
N ILE A 82 -0.54 16.01 -0.35
CA ILE A 82 -1.92 15.92 0.15
C ILE A 82 -2.58 17.30 0.14
N GLN A 83 -1.94 18.31 0.72
CA GLN A 83 -2.50 19.67 0.79
C GLN A 83 -2.72 20.32 -0.58
N THR A 84 -1.98 19.92 -1.61
CA THR A 84 -2.13 20.47 -2.96
C THR A 84 -3.34 19.87 -3.70
N GLN A 85 -3.76 18.64 -3.35
CA GLN A 85 -4.92 17.97 -3.99
C GLN A 85 -6.27 18.51 -3.51
N PHE A 86 -6.33 19.18 -2.37
CA PHE A 86 -7.56 19.73 -1.78
C PHE A 86 -7.70 21.26 -1.96
N ARG A 87 -6.95 21.84 -2.91
CA ARG A 87 -7.06 23.26 -3.28
C ARG A 87 -7.97 23.47 -4.48
#